data_AF-A0A8S4ERB1-F1
#
_entry.id   AF-A0A8S4ERB1-F1
#
_cell.length_a   1.000
_cell.length_b   1.000
_cell.length_c   1.000
_cell.angle_alpha   90.00
_cell.angle_beta   90.00
_cell.angle_gamma   90.00
#
_symmetry.space_group_name_H-M   'P 1'
#
loop_
_entity.id
_entity.type
_entity.pdbx_description
1 polymer ?
#
loop_
_entity_poly.entity_id
_entity_poly.type
_entity_poly.pdbx_seq_one_letter_code
_entity_poly.pdbx_strand_id
1 'polypeptide(L)'
;MGYISHQSSDESRPGHVAVIAGFYEDPSAVAKGTDTSGHTHKPKSNDFLTTLRFVDEGIKVIEKIINDFYNDDGKTTFLMTSDHGMTDWAGVEQIPVLPDDHQEALPFDNRLDINQADLTPLMATAISVPVPVNSIGQLPVDLLSMSLPDKAKAIYSNARQLASQYDKKRSDVEQDAIAVLYQPYEPLDKRKYNEIIDHTQKLLEEKSYEKW
;
A
#
# COMPACT_ATOMS: atom_id res chain seq x y z
N MET A 1 11.65 -14.67 -14.37
CA MET A 1 10.71 -13.55 -14.10
C MET A 1 11.20 -12.90 -12.82
N GLY A 2 11.69 -11.66 -12.85
CA GLY A 2 12.36 -11.05 -11.70
C GLY A 2 11.80 -9.65 -11.46
N TYR A 3 10.86 -9.54 -10.54
CA TYR A 3 10.29 -8.27 -10.13
C TYR A 3 10.30 -8.20 -8.60
N ILE A 4 11.46 -7.79 -8.08
CA ILE A 4 11.71 -6.59 -7.26
C ILE A 4 13.17 -6.24 -7.60
N SER A 5 13.42 -5.28 -8.49
CA SER A 5 14.77 -4.70 -8.63
C SER A 5 14.86 -3.47 -7.75
N HIS A 6 15.03 -3.68 -6.44
CA HIS A 6 15.54 -2.62 -5.58
C HIS A 6 17.06 -2.60 -5.73
N GLN A 7 17.59 -1.79 -6.66
CA GLN A 7 18.99 -1.38 -6.57
C GLN A 7 19.07 -0.22 -5.58
N SER A 8 19.64 -0.52 -4.41
CA SER A 8 19.91 0.42 -3.35
C SER A 8 20.77 1.58 -3.85
N SER A 9 20.27 2.80 -3.72
CA SER A 9 21.13 3.98 -3.67
C SER A 9 21.27 4.41 -2.21
N ASP A 10 22.51 4.40 -1.71
CA ASP A 10 22.88 4.67 -0.32
C ASP A 10 22.73 6.14 0.12
N GLU A 11 21.89 6.93 -0.54
CA GLU A 11 21.71 8.34 -0.18
C GLU A 11 20.24 8.77 -0.16
N SER A 12 19.84 9.29 1.01
CA SER A 12 18.60 10.00 1.31
C SER A 12 18.35 11.14 0.32
N ARG A 13 17.74 10.84 -0.82
CA ARG A 13 17.22 11.81 -1.80
C ARG A 13 15.85 11.33 -2.32
N PRO A 14 14.96 12.24 -2.73
CA PRO A 14 13.61 11.87 -3.15
C PRO A 14 13.71 10.98 -4.40
N GLY A 15 13.27 9.72 -4.28
CA GLY A 15 13.08 8.84 -5.43
C GLY A 15 11.90 9.33 -6.26
N HIS A 16 11.92 9.05 -7.57
CA HIS A 16 10.76 9.26 -8.42
C HIS A 16 9.81 8.09 -8.17
N VAL A 17 8.54 8.37 -7.87
CA VAL A 17 7.52 7.31 -7.77
C VAL A 17 6.66 7.38 -9.01
N ALA A 18 6.78 6.36 -9.85
CA ALA A 18 5.88 6.13 -10.97
C ALA A 18 4.76 5.21 -10.49
N VAL A 19 3.59 5.79 -10.26
CA VAL A 19 2.41 5.03 -9.85
C VAL A 19 1.67 4.60 -11.10
N ILE A 20 1.64 3.29 -11.37
CA ILE A 20 0.78 2.71 -12.39
C ILE A 20 -0.40 2.10 -11.64
N ALA A 21 -1.35 2.96 -11.26
CA ALA A 21 -2.60 2.52 -10.65
C ALA A 21 -3.53 2.01 -11.75
N GLY A 22 -4.21 0.90 -11.47
CA GLY A 22 -5.18 0.19 -12.31
C GLY A 22 -5.57 0.90 -13.59
N PHE A 23 -5.15 0.36 -14.74
CA PHE A 23 -5.59 0.87 -16.02
C PHE A 23 -7.12 0.95 -16.03
N TYR A 24 -7.63 2.17 -16.03
CA TYR A 24 -9.02 2.42 -16.36
C TYR A 24 -9.18 2.08 -17.84
N GLU A 25 -10.07 1.13 -18.12
CA GLU A 25 -10.35 0.62 -19.47
C GLU A 25 -10.82 1.79 -20.36
N ASP A 26 -10.02 2.13 -21.37
CA ASP A 26 -10.44 3.04 -22.43
C ASP A 26 -11.64 2.40 -23.19
N PRO A 27 -12.83 3.04 -23.24
CA PRO A 27 -13.98 2.51 -23.97
C PRO A 27 -13.77 2.38 -25.49
N SER A 28 -12.67 2.90 -26.04
CA SER A 28 -12.41 2.90 -27.49
C SER A 28 -11.47 1.79 -27.96
N ALA A 29 -10.78 1.08 -27.07
CA ALA A 29 -9.91 -0.04 -27.42
C ALA A 29 -10.66 -1.38 -27.30
N VAL A 30 -11.42 -1.70 -28.35
CA VAL A 30 -11.88 -3.05 -28.78
C VAL A 30 -11.98 -4.11 -27.67
N ALA A 31 -13.23 -4.29 -27.22
CA ALA A 31 -13.76 -5.46 -26.50
C ALA A 31 -13.28 -5.68 -25.04
N LYS A 32 -14.09 -5.17 -24.10
CA LYS A 32 -14.23 -5.62 -22.69
C LYS A 32 -12.89 -5.86 -21.97
N GLY A 33 -12.41 -4.90 -21.20
CA GLY A 33 -11.17 -5.10 -20.44
C GLY A 33 -11.31 -6.11 -19.30
N THR A 34 -10.29 -6.15 -18.45
CA THR A 34 -10.09 -7.22 -17.46
C THR A 34 -11.26 -7.42 -16.52
N ASP A 35 -11.95 -6.36 -16.11
CA ASP A 35 -13.09 -6.48 -15.20
C ASP A 35 -14.33 -7.01 -15.93
N THR A 36 -14.60 -6.47 -17.12
CA THR A 36 -15.73 -6.90 -17.94
C THR A 36 -15.55 -8.34 -18.44
N SER A 37 -14.34 -8.73 -18.83
CA SER A 37 -14.00 -10.08 -19.26
C SER A 37 -13.92 -11.07 -18.09
N GLY A 38 -13.43 -10.64 -16.92
CA GLY A 38 -13.47 -11.44 -15.69
C GLY A 38 -14.90 -11.75 -15.24
N HIS A 39 -15.79 -10.75 -15.28
CA HIS A 39 -17.21 -10.94 -14.97
C HIS A 39 -17.99 -11.73 -16.04
N THR A 40 -17.63 -11.59 -17.32
CA THR A 40 -18.32 -12.29 -18.41
C THR A 40 -17.84 -13.74 -18.59
N HIS A 41 -16.53 -13.98 -18.49
CA HIS A 41 -15.91 -15.24 -18.90
C HIS A 41 -15.14 -15.97 -17.80
N LYS A 42 -15.04 -15.39 -16.59
CA LYS A 42 -14.32 -15.92 -15.42
C LYS A 42 -12.78 -15.89 -15.56
N PRO A 43 -12.03 -15.89 -14.43
CA PRO A 43 -10.56 -15.71 -14.40
C PRO A 43 -9.71 -16.74 -15.15
N LYS A 44 -10.29 -17.85 -15.62
CA LYS A 44 -9.57 -18.94 -16.32
C LYS A 44 -9.93 -19.04 -17.80
N SER A 45 -10.73 -18.12 -18.33
CA SER A 45 -11.06 -18.12 -19.75
C SER A 45 -9.89 -17.66 -20.61
N ASN A 46 -9.80 -18.19 -21.82
CA ASN A 46 -8.83 -17.73 -22.82
C ASN A 46 -8.98 -16.24 -23.12
N ASP A 47 -10.21 -15.72 -23.10
CA ASP A 47 -10.48 -14.31 -23.32
C ASP A 47 -9.88 -13.45 -22.20
N PHE A 48 -10.11 -13.83 -20.93
CA PHE A 48 -9.51 -13.15 -19.79
C PHE A 48 -7.98 -13.21 -19.80
N LEU A 49 -7.38 -14.37 -20.09
CA LEU A 49 -5.93 -14.53 -20.18
C LEU A 49 -5.33 -13.72 -21.33
N THR A 50 -6.05 -13.58 -22.46
CA THR A 50 -5.63 -12.76 -23.59
C THR A 50 -5.63 -11.28 -23.21
N THR A 51 -6.68 -10.81 -22.53
CA THR A 51 -6.74 -9.44 -22.02
C THR A 51 -5.62 -9.18 -21.00
N LEU A 52 -5.35 -10.13 -20.09
CA LEU A 52 -4.26 -10.01 -19.12
C LEU A 52 -2.89 -9.89 -19.80
N ARG A 53 -2.63 -10.67 -20.85
CA ARG A 53 -1.40 -10.56 -21.65
C ARG A 53 -1.28 -9.20 -22.34
N PHE A 54 -2.38 -8.64 -22.84
CA PHE A 54 -2.37 -7.32 -23.44
C PHE A 54 -2.03 -6.23 -22.42
N VAL A 55 -2.58 -6.32 -21.20
CA VAL A 55 -2.24 -5.41 -20.10
C VAL A 55 -0.76 -5.54 -19.71
N ASP A 56 -0.23 -6.76 -19.59
CA ASP A 56 1.19 -7.01 -19.28
C ASP A 56 2.14 -6.41 -20.33
N GLU A 57 1.83 -6.55 -21.62
CA GLU A 57 2.60 -5.91 -22.69
C GLU A 57 2.50 -4.37 -22.62
N GLY A 58 1.33 -3.83 -22.29
CA GLY A 58 1.15 -2.40 -22.06
C GLY A 58 2.00 -1.88 -20.91
N ILE A 59 2.06 -2.61 -19.79
CA ILE A 59 2.91 -2.29 -18.64
C ILE A 59 4.38 -2.22 -19.04
N LYS A 60 4.89 -3.21 -19.78
CA LYS A 60 6.29 -3.23 -20.26
C LYS A 60 6.62 -2.02 -21.13
N VAL A 61 5.69 -1.61 -21.99
CA VAL A 61 5.87 -0.41 -22.82
C VAL A 61 5.97 0.85 -21.96
N ILE A 62 5.09 1.01 -20.96
CA ILE A 62 5.12 2.17 -20.07
C ILE A 62 6.38 2.19 -19.21
N GLU A 63 6.75 1.06 -18.61
CA GLU A 63 7.99 0.91 -17.85
C GLU A 63 9.20 1.36 -18.68
N LYS A 64 9.30 0.88 -19.93
CA LYS A 64 10.34 1.27 -20.86
C LYS A 64 10.35 2.78 -21.13
N ILE A 65 9.19 3.39 -21.40
CA ILE A 65 9.09 4.84 -21.66
C ILE A 65 9.58 5.65 -20.45
N ILE A 66 9.20 5.25 -19.25
CA ILE A 66 9.59 5.95 -18.01
C ILE A 66 11.08 5.77 -17.74
N ASN A 67 11.61 4.56 -17.85
CA ASN A 67 13.04 4.30 -17.67
C ASN A 67 13.86 5.04 -18.72
N ASP A 68 13.47 5.03 -19.99
CA ASP A 68 14.14 5.80 -21.05
C ASP A 68 14.14 7.31 -20.74
N PHE A 69 13.04 7.86 -20.22
CA PHE A 69 12.93 9.28 -19.85
C PHE A 69 13.89 9.66 -18.71
N TYR A 70 14.02 8.82 -17.68
CA TYR A 70 14.93 9.04 -16.56
C TYR A 70 16.34 8.49 -16.79
N ASN A 71 16.64 7.96 -17.99
CA ASN A 71 17.90 7.30 -18.34
C ASN A 71 18.26 6.11 -17.42
N ASP A 72 17.23 5.38 -16.98
CA ASP A 72 17.36 4.18 -16.16
C ASP A 72 18.26 4.41 -14.93
N ASP A 73 18.01 5.51 -14.22
CA ASP A 73 18.85 5.95 -13.09
C ASP A 73 18.69 5.10 -11.82
N GLY A 74 17.85 4.07 -11.87
CA GLY A 74 17.53 3.18 -10.75
C GLY A 74 16.72 3.85 -9.62
N LYS A 75 16.19 5.06 -9.83
CA LYS A 75 15.46 5.83 -8.79
C LYS A 75 13.95 5.86 -9.01
N THR A 76 13.45 5.09 -9.97
CA THR A 76 12.01 4.97 -10.22
C THR A 76 11.46 3.75 -9.49
N THR A 77 10.51 3.99 -8.59
CA THR A 77 9.72 2.92 -7.97
C THR A 77 8.41 2.77 -8.74
N PHE A 78 8.14 1.55 -9.22
CA PHE A 78 6.85 1.20 -9.82
C PHE A 78 5.94 0.58 -8.76
N LEU A 79 4.76 1.19 -8.57
CA LEU A 79 3.70 0.63 -7.75
C LEU A 79 2.55 0.21 -8.66
N MET A 80 2.20 -1.08 -8.63
CA MET A 80 1.08 -1.65 -9.37
C MET A 80 0.04 -2.18 -8.39
N THR A 81 -1.23 -1.87 -8.65
CA THR A 81 -2.34 -2.31 -7.80
C THR A 81 -3.62 -2.51 -8.61
N SER A 82 -4.55 -3.26 -8.02
CA SER A 82 -5.91 -3.50 -8.51
C SER A 82 -6.89 -2.97 -7.46
N ASP A 83 -8.04 -2.45 -7.91
CA ASP A 83 -9.10 -1.98 -7.03
C ASP A 83 -9.79 -3.12 -6.27
N HIS A 84 -9.88 -4.30 -6.87
CA HIS A 84 -10.32 -5.54 -6.21
C HIS A 84 -9.63 -6.79 -6.76
N GLY A 85 -9.81 -7.91 -6.05
CA GLY A 85 -9.49 -9.24 -6.54
C GLY A 85 -10.59 -9.80 -7.43
N MET A 86 -10.30 -10.84 -8.21
CA MET A 86 -11.27 -11.59 -9.00
C MET A 86 -11.25 -13.06 -8.60
N THR A 87 -12.40 -13.67 -8.35
CA THR A 87 -12.49 -15.12 -8.07
C THR A 87 -13.42 -15.83 -9.06
N ASP A 88 -13.35 -17.17 -9.08
CA ASP A 88 -14.21 -18.01 -9.92
C ASP A 88 -15.71 -17.87 -9.56
N TRP A 89 -16.03 -17.35 -8.37
CA TRP A 89 -17.39 -17.15 -7.85
C TRP A 89 -17.62 -15.66 -7.54
N ALA A 90 -18.88 -15.23 -7.40
CA ALA A 90 -19.17 -13.84 -7.06
C ALA A 90 -18.71 -13.56 -5.61
N GLY A 91 -17.45 -13.18 -5.43
CA GLY A 91 -16.84 -12.92 -4.13
C GLY A 91 -15.42 -12.37 -4.24
N VAL A 92 -15.04 -11.52 -3.29
CA VAL A 92 -13.71 -10.90 -3.21
C VAL A 92 -12.83 -11.78 -2.34
N GLU A 93 -11.99 -12.59 -2.95
CA GLU A 93 -10.88 -13.29 -2.29
C GLU A 93 -9.62 -13.13 -3.14
N GLN A 94 -8.45 -13.10 -2.50
CA GLN A 94 -7.17 -13.08 -3.22
C GLN A 94 -7.06 -14.35 -4.07
N ILE A 95 -6.66 -14.22 -5.34
CA ILE A 95 -6.50 -15.35 -6.26
C ILE A 95 -5.55 -16.38 -5.63
N PRO A 96 -6.00 -17.62 -5.38
CA PRO A 96 -5.08 -18.71 -5.06
C PRO A 96 -4.23 -18.97 -6.31
N VAL A 97 -2.90 -18.91 -6.14
CA VAL A 97 -1.93 -19.21 -7.20
C VAL A 97 -2.26 -20.57 -7.81
N LEU A 98 -2.58 -20.60 -9.10
CA LEU A 98 -2.75 -21.85 -9.83
C LEU A 98 -1.37 -22.50 -10.00
N PRO A 99 -1.23 -23.81 -9.76
CA PRO A 99 0.00 -24.52 -10.08
C PRO A 99 0.02 -24.74 -11.60
N ASP A 100 0.53 -23.76 -12.33
CA ASP A 100 0.84 -23.91 -13.76
C ASP A 100 2.36 -23.89 -13.91
N ASP A 101 2.88 -24.94 -14.52
CA ASP A 101 4.28 -25.37 -14.60
C ASP A 101 5.17 -24.54 -15.53
N HIS A 102 4.64 -23.41 -16.04
CA HIS A 102 5.32 -22.56 -17.02
C HIS A 102 5.35 -21.06 -16.71
N GLN A 103 5.01 -20.67 -15.48
CA GLN A 103 5.34 -19.35 -14.97
C GLN A 103 6.12 -19.51 -13.66
N GLU A 104 7.31 -18.94 -13.61
CA GLU A 104 8.03 -18.75 -12.35
C GLU A 104 7.17 -17.84 -11.47
N ALA A 105 6.27 -18.44 -10.68
CA ALA A 105 5.63 -17.78 -9.56
C ALA A 105 6.76 -17.16 -8.73
N LEU A 106 6.62 -15.86 -8.41
CA LEU A 106 7.58 -15.15 -7.58
C LEU A 106 7.89 -16.00 -6.35
N PRO A 107 9.17 -16.25 -6.03
CA PRO A 107 9.51 -17.03 -4.85
C PRO A 107 8.82 -16.43 -3.63
N PHE A 108 8.13 -17.29 -2.87
CA PHE A 108 7.30 -16.91 -1.71
C PHE A 108 8.07 -16.17 -0.61
N ASP A 109 9.40 -16.21 -0.65
CA ASP A 109 10.30 -15.67 0.38
C ASP A 109 10.23 -14.14 0.54
N ASN A 110 9.64 -13.41 -0.43
CA ASN A 110 9.52 -11.94 -0.39
C ASN A 110 8.05 -11.43 -0.36
N ARG A 111 7.08 -12.27 0.01
CA ARG A 111 5.68 -11.85 0.10
C ARG A 111 5.43 -11.09 1.41
N LEU A 112 5.09 -9.80 1.32
CA LEU A 112 4.55 -9.02 2.44
C LEU A 112 3.06 -8.77 2.21
N ASP A 113 2.23 -9.25 3.12
CA ASP A 113 0.80 -8.94 3.09
C ASP A 113 0.54 -7.51 3.58
N ILE A 114 -0.04 -6.69 2.71
CA ILE A 114 -0.44 -5.30 3.01
C ILE A 114 -1.92 -5.10 2.66
N ASN A 115 -2.60 -4.20 3.37
CA ASN A 115 -3.97 -3.82 3.03
C ASN A 115 -3.96 -2.73 1.96
N GLN A 116 -5.04 -2.60 1.18
CA GLN A 116 -5.17 -1.49 0.21
C GLN A 116 -5.07 -0.11 0.87
N ALA A 117 -5.58 0.03 2.10
CA ALA A 117 -5.48 1.27 2.88
C ALA A 117 -4.01 1.67 3.16
N ASP A 118 -3.11 0.70 3.24
CA ASP A 118 -1.69 0.87 3.57
C ASP A 118 -0.88 1.43 2.39
N LEU A 119 -1.44 1.43 1.17
CA LEU A 119 -0.83 2.06 0.01
C LEU A 119 -0.69 3.57 0.18
N THR A 120 -1.67 4.22 0.81
CA THR A 120 -1.64 5.68 1.01
C THR A 120 -0.44 6.13 1.86
N PRO A 121 -0.21 5.61 3.09
CA PRO A 121 0.96 5.98 3.87
C PRO A 121 2.27 5.52 3.21
N LEU A 122 2.28 4.38 2.50
CA LEU A 122 3.46 3.92 1.73
C LEU A 122 3.86 4.94 0.66
N MET A 123 2.92 5.33 -0.20
CA MET A 123 3.16 6.28 -1.30
C MET A 123 3.57 7.65 -0.77
N ALA A 124 2.86 8.17 0.23
CA ALA A 124 3.16 9.47 0.84
C ALA A 124 4.58 9.49 1.42
N THR A 125 4.96 8.43 2.14
CA THR A 125 6.30 8.31 2.74
C THR A 125 7.38 8.15 1.66
N ALA A 126 7.13 7.37 0.61
CA ALA A 126 8.06 7.15 -0.49
C ALA A 126 8.43 8.47 -1.21
N ILE A 127 7.46 9.37 -1.40
CA ILE A 127 7.69 10.70 -1.98
C ILE A 127 7.98 11.79 -0.94
N SER A 128 8.21 11.41 0.32
CA SER A 128 8.54 12.32 1.42
C SER A 128 7.52 13.44 1.68
N VAL A 129 6.22 13.15 1.53
CA VAL A 129 5.13 14.05 1.91
C VAL A 129 4.39 13.56 3.15
N PRO A 130 3.73 14.46 3.91
CA PRO A 130 2.90 14.05 5.04
C PRO A 130 1.78 13.09 4.60
N VAL A 131 1.56 12.02 5.38
CA VAL A 131 0.43 11.11 5.17
C VAL A 131 -0.89 11.89 5.27
N PRO A 132 -1.81 11.79 4.28
CA PRO A 132 -3.11 12.44 4.32
C PRO A 132 -3.86 12.15 5.62
N VAL A 133 -4.43 13.18 6.25
CA VAL A 133 -5.01 13.07 7.60
C VAL A 133 -6.23 12.15 7.69
N ASN A 134 -6.91 11.91 6.57
CA ASN A 134 -8.04 10.97 6.46
C ASN A 134 -7.61 9.54 6.09
N SER A 135 -6.30 9.29 5.88
CA SER A 135 -5.77 7.95 5.65
C SER A 135 -5.92 7.12 6.91
N ILE A 136 -6.42 5.90 6.78
CA ILE A 136 -6.53 4.93 7.89
C ILE A 136 -5.50 3.81 7.81
N GLY A 137 -4.58 3.87 6.84
CA GLY A 137 -3.57 2.84 6.61
C GLY A 137 -2.43 2.88 7.61
N GLN A 138 -1.83 1.71 7.84
CA GLN A 138 -0.58 1.53 8.56
C GLN A 138 0.58 1.56 7.57
N LEU A 139 1.67 2.26 7.90
CA LEU A 139 2.84 2.33 7.04
C LEU A 139 3.60 0.98 6.99
N PRO A 140 3.70 0.29 5.82
CA PRO A 140 4.49 -0.92 5.68
C PRO A 140 5.96 -0.55 5.48
N VAL A 141 6.63 -0.18 6.58
CA VAL A 141 7.99 0.37 6.60
C VAL A 141 9.05 -0.57 6.01
N ASP A 142 8.81 -1.88 6.00
CA ASP A 142 9.74 -2.88 5.47
C ASP A 142 9.82 -2.88 3.95
N LEU A 143 8.82 -2.28 3.27
CA LEU A 143 8.86 -2.03 1.82
C LEU A 143 9.67 -0.78 1.47
N LEU A 144 10.13 -0.01 2.46
CA LEU A 144 10.89 1.21 2.26
C LEU A 144 12.35 1.02 2.69
N SER A 145 13.25 1.37 1.78
CA SER A 145 14.68 1.45 2.06
C SER A 145 14.98 2.78 2.76
N MET A 146 15.08 2.74 4.08
CA MET A 146 15.25 3.92 4.93
C MET A 146 16.25 3.63 6.04
N SER A 147 16.95 4.67 6.50
CA SER A 147 17.77 4.59 7.71
C SER A 147 16.91 4.25 8.93
N LEU A 148 17.48 3.57 9.93
CA LEU A 148 16.74 3.23 11.16
C LEU A 148 16.10 4.48 11.84
N PRO A 149 16.79 5.63 11.96
CA PRO A 149 16.17 6.86 12.47
C PRO A 149 14.98 7.34 11.64
N ASP A 150 15.04 7.25 10.31
CA ASP A 150 13.95 7.71 9.45
C ASP A 150 12.78 6.74 9.47
N LYS A 151 13.03 5.42 9.55
CA LYS A 151 12.00 4.42 9.81
C LYS A 151 11.26 4.73 11.12
N ALA A 152 11.99 4.99 12.19
CA ALA A 152 11.41 5.30 13.50
C ALA A 152 10.52 6.55 13.45
N LYS A 153 10.98 7.63 12.78
CA LYS A 153 10.19 8.85 12.59
C LYS A 153 8.95 8.62 11.74
N ALA A 154 9.06 7.86 10.65
CA ALA A 154 7.93 7.58 9.76
C ALA A 154 6.85 6.75 10.44
N ILE A 155 7.24 5.68 11.16
CA ILE A 155 6.34 4.87 11.98
C ILE A 155 5.67 5.74 13.05
N TYR A 156 6.45 6.54 13.79
CA TYR A 156 5.91 7.44 14.81
C TYR A 156 4.90 8.43 14.22
N SER A 157 5.22 9.04 13.07
CA SER A 157 4.35 10.01 12.41
C SER A 157 3.02 9.38 11.97
N ASN A 158 3.07 8.20 11.34
CA ASN A 158 1.86 7.47 10.93
C ASN A 158 1.04 7.03 12.15
N ALA A 159 1.68 6.46 13.18
CA ALA A 159 1.00 6.05 14.41
C ALA A 159 0.33 7.22 15.12
N ARG A 160 1.01 8.36 15.23
CA ARG A 160 0.46 9.59 15.84
C ARG A 160 -0.73 10.12 15.04
N GLN A 161 -0.69 10.05 13.72
CA GLN A 161 -1.80 10.47 12.85
C GLN A 161 -3.02 9.56 13.03
N LEU A 162 -2.85 8.24 13.05
CA LEU A 162 -3.92 7.28 13.33
C LEU A 162 -4.51 7.47 14.73
N ALA A 163 -3.66 7.65 15.73
CA ALA A 163 -4.08 7.91 17.10
C ALA A 163 -4.89 9.20 17.21
N SER A 164 -4.49 10.26 16.49
CA SER A 164 -5.21 11.54 16.46
C SER A 164 -6.60 11.39 15.83
N GLN A 165 -6.75 10.59 14.77
CA GLN A 165 -8.06 10.28 14.20
C GLN A 165 -8.94 9.51 15.18
N TYR A 166 -8.38 8.54 15.89
CA TYR A 166 -9.09 7.82 16.94
C TYR A 166 -9.59 8.77 18.03
N ASP A 167 -8.72 9.63 18.56
CA ASP A 167 -9.08 10.57 19.64
C ASP A 167 -10.16 11.56 19.19
N LYS A 168 -10.10 12.03 17.93
CA LYS A 168 -11.15 12.88 17.34
C LYS A 168 -12.49 12.15 17.26
N LYS A 169 -12.51 10.93 16.69
CA LYS A 169 -13.74 10.12 16.60
C LYS A 169 -14.31 9.79 17.98
N ARG A 170 -13.45 9.44 18.95
CA ARG A 170 -13.84 9.20 20.34
C ARG A 170 -14.49 10.45 20.94
N SER A 171 -13.84 11.61 20.79
CA SER A 171 -14.36 12.90 21.30
C SER A 171 -15.69 13.28 20.65
N ASP A 172 -15.87 13.05 19.35
CA ASP A 172 -17.11 13.38 18.65
C ASP A 172 -18.25 12.49 19.15
N VAL A 173 -18.00 11.18 19.30
CA VAL A 173 -18.97 10.25 19.90
C VAL A 173 -19.29 10.64 21.34
N GLU A 174 -18.31 11.00 22.16
CA GLU A 174 -18.52 11.40 23.56
C GLU A 174 -19.34 12.68 23.72
N GLN A 175 -19.22 13.64 22.78
CA GLN A 175 -19.96 14.90 22.82
C GLN A 175 -21.44 14.71 22.49
N ASP A 176 -21.75 13.83 21.54
CA ASP A 176 -23.11 13.62 21.03
C ASP A 176 -23.82 12.41 21.68
N ALA A 177 -23.08 11.55 22.39
CA ALA A 177 -23.67 10.36 22.99
C ALA A 177 -24.52 10.67 24.22
N ILE A 178 -25.69 10.03 24.28
CA ILE A 178 -26.48 9.94 25.50
C ILE A 178 -25.66 9.13 26.52
N ALA A 179 -25.27 9.74 27.64
CA ALA A 179 -24.35 9.17 28.63
C ALA A 179 -24.72 7.76 29.11
N VAL A 180 -26.02 7.41 29.14
CA VAL A 180 -26.52 6.09 29.55
C VAL A 180 -26.26 4.99 28.50
N LEU A 181 -26.15 5.36 27.22
CA LEU A 181 -25.91 4.43 26.10
C LEU A 181 -24.46 4.42 25.65
N TYR A 182 -23.65 5.39 26.10
CA TYR A 182 -22.24 5.45 25.81
C TYR A 182 -21.50 4.32 26.53
N GLN A 183 -20.70 3.57 25.79
CA GLN A 183 -19.79 2.56 26.32
C GLN A 183 -18.38 2.92 25.83
N PRO A 184 -17.51 3.48 26.70
CA PRO A 184 -16.15 3.82 26.32
C PRO A 184 -15.37 2.57 25.94
N TYR A 185 -14.45 2.73 24.99
CA TYR A 185 -13.47 1.70 24.70
C TYR A 185 -12.32 1.80 25.71
N GLU A 186 -12.50 1.17 26.87
CA GLU A 186 -11.58 1.20 28.02
C GLU A 186 -10.09 1.01 27.67
N PRO A 187 -9.70 0.11 26.72
CA PRO A 187 -8.28 -0.06 26.39
C PRO A 187 -7.59 1.20 25.83
N LEU A 188 -8.35 2.18 25.33
CA LEU A 188 -7.81 3.40 24.73
C LEU A 188 -8.62 4.65 25.13
N ASP A 189 -8.85 4.84 26.42
CA ASP A 189 -9.44 6.07 26.95
C ASP A 189 -8.54 7.33 26.72
N LYS A 190 -9.04 8.52 27.03
CA LYS A 190 -8.29 9.78 26.85
C LYS A 190 -6.96 9.81 27.63
N ARG A 191 -6.94 9.27 28.84
CA ARG A 191 -5.73 9.24 29.67
C ARG A 191 -4.71 8.31 29.05
N LYS A 192 -5.13 7.13 28.60
CA LYS A 192 -4.29 6.12 27.97
C LYS A 192 -3.74 6.59 26.64
N TYR A 193 -4.56 7.29 25.86
CA TYR A 193 -4.10 7.99 24.66
C TYR A 193 -2.94 8.94 24.97
N ASN A 194 -3.10 9.84 25.95
CA ASN A 194 -2.04 10.78 26.33
C ASN A 194 -0.77 10.04 26.80
N GLU A 195 -0.92 9.02 27.64
CA GLU A 195 0.20 8.18 28.10
C GLU A 195 0.97 7.55 26.92
N ILE A 196 0.27 7.01 25.93
CA ILE A 196 0.90 6.37 24.76
C ILE A 196 1.62 7.41 23.90
N ILE A 197 1.02 8.58 23.67
CA ILE A 197 1.66 9.64 22.88
C ILE A 197 2.93 10.15 23.58
N ASP A 198 2.86 10.45 24.87
CA ASP A 198 4.01 10.93 25.64
C ASP A 198 5.12 9.87 25.70
N HIS A 199 4.74 8.61 25.93
CA HIS A 199 5.70 7.51 25.99
C HIS A 199 6.39 7.26 24.64
N THR A 200 5.64 7.20 23.55
CA THR A 200 6.19 6.97 22.20
C THR A 200 7.05 8.12 21.72
N GLN A 201 6.69 9.37 22.04
CA GLN A 201 7.52 10.54 21.77
C GLN A 201 8.85 10.45 22.52
N LYS A 202 8.82 10.13 23.81
CA LYS A 202 10.03 9.94 24.62
C LYS A 202 10.94 8.85 24.05
N LEU A 203 10.38 7.70 23.65
CA LEU A 203 11.15 6.62 23.04
C LEU A 203 11.87 7.07 21.75
N LEU A 204 11.22 7.89 20.93
CA LEU A 204 11.81 8.45 19.71
C LEU A 204 12.92 9.45 20.03
N GLU A 205 12.70 10.36 20.97
CA GLU A 205 13.68 11.39 21.40
C GLU A 205 14.93 10.78 22.04
N GLU A 206 14.74 9.75 22.87
CA GLU A 206 15.83 9.00 23.52
C GLU A 206 16.53 8.01 22.58
N LYS A 207 16.11 7.94 21.31
CA LYS A 207 16.60 6.99 20.31
C LYS A 207 16.57 5.54 20.79
N SER A 208 15.56 5.18 21.57
CA SER A 208 15.46 3.85 22.17
C SER A 208 15.29 2.74 21.12
N TYR A 209 14.93 3.07 19.88
CA TYR A 209 14.87 2.17 18.74
C TYR A 209 16.24 1.61 18.31
N GLU A 210 17.36 2.19 18.75
CA GLU A 210 18.72 1.67 18.46
C GLU A 210 19.07 0.42 19.30
N LYS A 211 18.23 0.06 20.27
CA LYS A 211 18.47 -1.03 21.23
C LYS A 211 17.77 -2.36 20.86
N TRP A 212 17.04 -2.38 19.75
CA TRP A 212 16.18 -3.50 19.33
C TRP A 212 16.70 -4.17 18.07
#